data_AF-A0A2H9U9L8-F1
#
_entry.id   AF-A0A2H9U9L8-F1
#
_cell.length_a   1.000
_cell.length_b   1.000
_cell.length_c   1.000
_cell.angle_alpha   90.00
_cell.angle_beta   90.00
_cell.angle_gamma   90.00
#
_symmetry.space_group_name_H-M   'P 1'
#
loop_
_entity.id
_entity.type
_entity.pdbx_description
1 polymer ?
#
loop_
_entity_poly.entity_id
_entity_poly.type
_entity_poly.pdbx_seq_one_letter_code
_entity_poly.pdbx_strand_id
1 'polypeptide(L)'
;MATEIDLEGKRQPILTAGQQFKLAGLASWDGEQLTINGIPFLLDGVTRFEGGLNQSTLGGRWVELDGIVNQGMNLVREVEPDVQDDELELTGTVSASDNSLWGYHAADGSLQRFAGQWVALDCDFDGNVVSNCRRDD
;
A
#
# COMPACT_ATOMS: atom_id res chain seq x y z
N MET A 1 8.54 34.98 25.32
CA MET A 1 8.67 35.02 23.85
C MET A 1 7.77 33.93 23.32
N ALA A 2 6.74 34.32 22.58
CA ALA A 2 5.78 33.41 21.97
C ALA A 2 6.16 33.20 20.50
N THR A 3 5.99 31.98 20.01
CA THR A 3 5.59 31.72 18.62
C THR A 3 4.61 30.55 18.66
N GLU A 4 3.35 30.85 18.32
CA GLU A 4 2.26 29.91 18.07
C GLU A 4 2.43 29.27 16.69
N ILE A 5 1.99 28.01 16.55
CA ILE A 5 1.52 27.49 15.27
C ILE A 5 0.13 26.90 15.51
N ASP A 6 -0.88 27.65 15.05
CA ASP A 6 -2.26 27.20 14.87
C ASP A 6 -2.33 26.25 13.68
N LEU A 7 -2.94 25.07 13.89
CA LEU A 7 -3.40 24.19 12.82
C LEU A 7 -4.82 23.70 13.17
N GLU A 8 -5.79 24.59 13.08
CA GLU A 8 -7.20 24.20 12.98
C GLU A 8 -7.52 23.80 11.53
N GLY A 9 -7.74 22.50 11.31
CA GLY A 9 -8.07 21.97 9.99
C GLY A 9 -8.40 20.48 9.94
N LYS A 10 -9.19 19.97 10.89
CA LYS A 10 -9.89 18.66 10.86
C LYS A 10 -9.08 17.42 10.41
N ARG A 11 -8.47 16.73 11.38
CA ARG A 11 -8.73 15.31 11.73
C ARG A 11 -7.68 14.85 12.75
N GLN A 12 -8.03 14.84 14.02
CA GLN A 12 -7.40 14.01 15.04
C GLN A 12 -8.49 13.56 16.01
N PRO A 13 -8.37 12.41 16.73
CA PRO A 13 -7.17 11.59 16.89
C PRO A 13 -7.46 10.08 16.79
N ILE A 14 -6.67 9.27 16.08
CA ILE A 14 -6.46 7.90 16.54
C ILE A 14 -4.98 7.58 16.40
N LEU A 15 -4.34 7.43 17.55
CA LEU A 15 -3.12 6.64 17.71
C LEU A 15 -3.37 5.27 17.10
N THR A 16 -3.12 5.17 15.81
CA THR A 16 -3.21 3.89 15.13
C THR A 16 -1.88 3.24 15.42
N ALA A 17 -1.88 2.24 16.29
CA ALA A 17 -0.66 1.58 16.78
C ALA A 17 0.00 0.69 15.69
N GLY A 18 0.01 1.15 14.44
CA GLY A 18 0.47 0.43 13.27
C GLY A 18 1.07 1.38 12.23
N GLN A 19 1.98 0.86 11.40
CA GLN A 19 2.61 1.62 10.33
C GLN A 19 1.64 1.73 9.15
N GLN A 20 1.51 2.92 8.57
CA GLN A 20 0.66 3.14 7.40
C GLN A 20 1.31 2.53 6.16
N PHE A 21 0.53 1.79 5.37
CA PHE A 21 0.94 1.25 4.08
C PHE A 21 0.10 1.87 2.97
N LYS A 22 0.70 1.87 1.77
CA LYS A 22 0.09 2.25 0.50
C LYS A 22 0.61 1.29 -0.56
N LEU A 23 -0.25 0.79 -1.43
CA LEU A 23 0.14 0.06 -2.64
C LEU A 23 -0.97 0.10 -3.69
N ALA A 24 -0.59 0.06 -4.96
CA ALA A 24 -1.50 -0.25 -6.06
C ALA A 24 -1.27 -1.68 -6.57
N GLY A 25 -2.34 -2.33 -7.07
CA GLY A 25 -2.22 -3.67 -7.63
C GLY A 25 -3.52 -4.30 -8.13
N LEU A 26 -3.39 -5.43 -8.83
CA LEU A 26 -4.53 -6.21 -9.30
C LEU A 26 -5.17 -6.95 -8.12
N ALA A 27 -6.36 -6.50 -7.72
CA ALA A 27 -7.13 -7.11 -6.67
C ALA A 27 -7.74 -8.44 -7.11
N SER A 28 -7.62 -9.45 -6.25
CA SER A 28 -8.41 -10.67 -6.28
C SER A 28 -9.32 -10.73 -5.06
N TRP A 29 -10.58 -11.09 -5.27
CA TRP A 29 -11.59 -11.23 -4.23
C TRP A 29 -12.30 -12.57 -4.40
N ASP A 30 -12.30 -13.40 -3.36
CA ASP A 30 -12.91 -14.73 -3.38
C ASP A 30 -14.27 -14.80 -2.65
N GLY A 31 -14.75 -13.67 -2.12
CA GLY A 31 -15.96 -13.59 -1.29
C GLY A 31 -15.66 -13.32 0.19
N GLU A 32 -14.44 -13.55 0.63
CA GLU A 32 -14.02 -13.41 2.03
C GLU A 32 -12.76 -12.56 2.17
N GLN A 33 -11.78 -12.78 1.30
CA GLN A 33 -10.44 -12.22 1.41
C GLN A 33 -10.07 -11.41 0.16
N LEU A 34 -9.64 -10.17 0.38
CA LEU A 34 -8.93 -9.38 -0.64
C LEU A 34 -7.47 -9.82 -0.66
N THR A 35 -6.94 -10.03 -1.86
CA THR A 35 -5.51 -10.28 -2.06
C THR A 35 -4.95 -9.44 -3.21
N ILE A 36 -3.69 -9.03 -3.08
CA ILE A 36 -2.85 -8.49 -4.17
C ILE A 36 -1.54 -9.27 -4.13
N ASN A 37 -1.09 -9.80 -5.27
CA ASN A 37 0.10 -10.67 -5.37
C ASN A 37 0.11 -11.84 -4.38
N GLY A 38 -1.08 -12.36 -4.04
CA GLY A 38 -1.25 -13.44 -3.04
C GLY A 38 -1.11 -13.00 -1.58
N ILE A 39 -0.89 -11.71 -1.30
CA ILE A 39 -0.82 -11.17 0.05
C ILE A 39 -2.24 -10.80 0.52
N PRO A 40 -2.69 -11.26 1.70
CA PRO A 40 -4.01 -10.96 2.22
C PRO A 40 -4.10 -9.55 2.82
N PHE A 41 -5.22 -8.89 2.54
CA PHE A 41 -5.61 -7.57 3.05
C PHE A 41 -7.00 -7.65 3.67
N LEU A 42 -7.12 -7.28 4.95
CA LEU A 42 -8.37 -7.38 5.68
C LEU A 42 -9.24 -6.15 5.44
N LEU A 43 -10.46 -6.39 4.97
CA LEU A 43 -11.53 -5.40 4.88
C LEU A 43 -12.43 -5.54 6.11
N ASP A 44 -12.82 -4.42 6.71
CA ASP A 44 -13.68 -4.37 7.88
C ASP A 44 -14.78 -3.30 7.69
N GLY A 45 -15.62 -3.13 8.72
CA GLY A 45 -16.72 -2.16 8.68
C GLY A 45 -16.27 -0.70 8.62
N VAL A 46 -14.97 -0.40 8.70
CA VAL A 46 -14.44 0.97 8.57
C VAL A 46 -13.64 1.18 7.28
N THR A 47 -13.53 0.16 6.41
CA THR A 47 -12.96 0.30 5.07
C THR A 47 -13.85 1.19 4.21
N ARG A 48 -13.28 2.29 3.68
CA ARG A 48 -13.95 3.17 2.71
C ARG A 48 -13.67 2.66 1.30
N PHE A 49 -14.70 2.67 0.45
CA PHE A 49 -14.57 2.40 -0.96
C PHE A 49 -14.92 3.66 -1.74
N GLU A 50 -14.07 4.04 -2.68
CA GLU A 50 -14.29 5.19 -3.54
C GLU A 50 -14.59 4.78 -4.99
N GLY A 51 -14.98 5.75 -5.83
CA GLY A 51 -15.16 5.54 -7.27
C GLY A 51 -16.17 4.45 -7.67
N GLY A 52 -17.16 4.17 -6.81
CA GLY A 52 -18.18 3.14 -7.04
C GLY A 52 -17.72 1.71 -6.74
N LEU A 53 -16.53 1.53 -6.14
CA LEU A 53 -16.08 0.23 -5.67
C LEU A 53 -16.91 -0.27 -4.48
N ASN A 54 -16.98 -1.58 -4.34
CA ASN A 54 -17.40 -2.32 -3.16
C ASN A 54 -16.83 -3.75 -3.26
N GLN A 55 -17.00 -4.57 -2.22
CA GLN A 55 -16.47 -5.95 -2.18
C GLN A 55 -16.82 -6.79 -3.42
N SER A 56 -18.04 -6.66 -3.96
CA SER A 56 -18.46 -7.43 -5.13
C SER A 56 -17.82 -6.98 -6.45
N THR A 57 -17.19 -5.81 -6.47
CA THR A 57 -16.57 -5.24 -7.68
C THR A 57 -15.05 -5.23 -7.64
N LEU A 58 -14.40 -5.67 -6.55
CA LEU A 58 -12.94 -5.62 -6.40
C LEU A 58 -12.20 -6.59 -7.33
N GLY A 59 -12.73 -7.81 -7.47
CA GLY A 59 -12.05 -8.87 -8.20
C GLY A 59 -11.76 -8.49 -9.66
N GLY A 60 -10.48 -8.62 -10.04
CA GLY A 60 -9.99 -8.34 -11.39
C GLY A 60 -9.80 -6.85 -11.69
N ARG A 61 -9.86 -5.97 -10.69
CA ARG A 61 -9.60 -4.53 -10.86
C ARG A 61 -8.23 -4.15 -10.33
N TRP A 62 -7.58 -3.24 -11.04
CA TRP A 62 -6.45 -2.51 -10.49
C TRP A 62 -6.97 -1.47 -9.49
N VAL A 63 -6.45 -1.49 -8.28
CA VAL A 63 -6.88 -0.61 -7.18
C VAL A 63 -5.69 -0.12 -6.39
N GLU A 64 -5.82 1.06 -5.82
CA GLU A 64 -4.94 1.57 -4.77
C GLU A 64 -5.54 1.22 -3.40
N LEU A 65 -4.69 0.76 -2.48
CA LEU A 65 -5.02 0.46 -1.10
C LEU A 65 -4.21 1.34 -0.16
N ASP A 66 -4.91 2.08 0.71
CA ASP A 66 -4.31 2.68 1.89
C ASP A 66 -4.77 1.96 3.15
N GLY A 67 -3.85 1.76 4.08
CA GLY A 67 -4.18 1.07 5.31
C GLY A 67 -3.09 1.15 6.37
N ILE A 68 -3.19 0.23 7.33
CA ILE A 68 -2.25 0.11 8.44
C ILE A 68 -1.84 -1.34 8.63
N VAL A 69 -0.59 -1.55 9.03
CA VAL A 69 -0.14 -2.85 9.54
C VAL A 69 -0.21 -2.81 11.06
N ASN A 70 -1.09 -3.62 11.63
CA ASN A 70 -1.27 -3.74 13.08
C ASN A 70 -1.19 -5.20 13.49
N GLN A 71 -0.25 -5.54 14.40
CA GLN A 71 -0.05 -6.91 14.89
C GLN A 71 0.12 -7.95 13.76
N GLY A 72 0.79 -7.56 12.66
CA GLY A 72 1.02 -8.42 11.49
C GLY A 72 -0.18 -8.55 10.54
N MET A 73 -1.28 -7.84 10.79
CA MET A 73 -2.43 -7.78 9.90
C MET A 73 -2.41 -6.52 9.04
N ASN A 74 -2.65 -6.66 7.74
CA ASN A 74 -2.79 -5.55 6.80
C ASN A 74 -4.26 -5.10 6.79
N LEU A 75 -4.60 -4.11 7.63
CA LEU A 75 -5.96 -3.59 7.76
C LEU A 75 -6.15 -2.46 6.76
N VAL A 76 -7.03 -2.65 5.78
CA VAL A 76 -7.33 -1.64 4.76
C VAL A 76 -8.24 -0.57 5.37
N ARG A 77 -8.00 0.68 4.98
CA ARG A 77 -8.82 1.84 5.38
C ARG A 77 -9.50 2.47 4.19
N GLU A 78 -8.92 2.34 3.02
CA GLU A 78 -9.40 2.93 1.79
C GLU A 78 -9.04 2.05 0.61
N VAL A 79 -9.98 1.95 -0.34
CA VAL A 79 -9.82 1.31 -1.63
C VAL A 79 -10.33 2.26 -2.70
N GLU A 80 -9.45 2.66 -3.60
CA GLU A 80 -9.77 3.54 -4.71
C GLU A 80 -9.51 2.83 -6.05
N PRO A 81 -10.31 3.11 -7.09
CA PRO A 81 -9.99 2.60 -8.42
C PRO A 81 -8.74 3.31 -8.93
N ASP A 82 -7.84 2.53 -9.52
CA ASP A 82 -6.60 3.06 -10.08
C ASP A 82 -6.35 2.42 -11.46
N VAL A 83 -5.34 2.92 -12.16
CA VAL A 83 -4.87 2.39 -13.44
C VAL A 83 -3.48 1.82 -13.29
N GLN A 84 -3.19 0.76 -14.05
CA GLN A 84 -1.85 0.24 -14.12
C GLN A 84 -0.98 1.23 -14.92
N ASP A 85 -0.05 1.89 -14.25
CA ASP A 85 0.92 2.82 -14.85
C ASP A 85 2.32 2.19 -14.90
N ASP A 86 3.25 2.88 -15.57
CA ASP A 86 4.67 2.52 -15.68
C ASP A 86 5.45 2.85 -14.38
N GLU A 87 4.78 3.36 -13.35
CA GLU A 87 5.32 3.68 -12.02
C GLU A 87 4.41 3.12 -10.92
N LEU A 88 5.01 2.68 -9.81
CA LEU A 88 4.29 2.24 -8.61
C LEU A 88 4.84 2.91 -7.36
N GLU A 89 3.92 3.53 -6.62
CA GLU A 89 4.15 4.02 -5.26
C GLU A 89 3.85 2.89 -4.27
N LEU A 90 4.87 2.48 -3.51
CA LEU A 90 4.78 1.37 -2.57
C LEU A 90 5.32 1.77 -1.20
N THR A 91 4.48 1.66 -0.17
CA THR A 91 4.89 1.87 1.22
C THR A 91 4.74 0.59 2.03
N GLY A 92 5.84 0.08 2.58
CA GLY A 92 5.85 -1.12 3.42
C GLY A 92 7.25 -1.62 3.76
N THR A 93 7.33 -2.84 4.29
CA THR A 93 8.60 -3.50 4.61
C THR A 93 9.17 -4.21 3.39
N VAL A 94 10.41 -3.87 3.03
CA VAL A 94 11.11 -4.58 1.95
C VAL A 94 11.64 -5.91 2.46
N SER A 95 11.30 -6.98 1.76
CA SER A 95 11.71 -8.33 2.12
C SER A 95 13.17 -8.60 1.72
N ALA A 96 13.96 -9.02 2.72
CA ALA A 96 15.38 -9.34 2.53
C ALA A 96 15.61 -10.69 1.82
N SER A 97 14.64 -11.61 1.86
CA SER A 97 14.80 -12.97 1.33
C SER A 97 14.64 -13.06 -0.18
N ASP A 98 13.82 -12.19 -0.77
CA ASP A 98 13.33 -12.31 -2.15
C ASP A 98 13.30 -10.97 -2.89
N ASN A 99 13.92 -9.92 -2.32
CA ASN A 99 14.10 -8.61 -2.94
C ASN A 99 12.77 -8.03 -3.46
N SER A 100 11.76 -8.05 -2.59
CA SER A 100 10.38 -7.69 -2.94
C SER A 100 9.76 -6.71 -1.94
N LEU A 101 8.74 -5.99 -2.39
CA LEU A 101 7.86 -5.18 -1.55
C LEU A 101 6.42 -5.49 -1.96
N TRP A 102 5.59 -5.96 -1.03
CA TRP A 102 4.23 -6.42 -1.31
C TRP A 102 4.11 -7.44 -2.47
N GLY A 103 5.11 -8.31 -2.62
CA GLY A 103 5.15 -9.32 -3.69
C GLY A 103 5.62 -8.79 -5.06
N TYR A 104 5.86 -7.48 -5.19
CA TYR A 104 6.54 -6.92 -6.35
C TYR A 104 8.05 -7.15 -6.21
N HIS A 105 8.60 -7.99 -7.07
CA HIS A 105 10.04 -8.29 -7.09
C HIS A 105 10.80 -7.25 -7.91
N ALA A 106 11.97 -6.82 -7.42
CA ALA A 106 12.84 -5.95 -8.18
C ALA A 106 13.76 -6.73 -9.13
N ALA A 107 13.73 -6.39 -10.42
CA ALA A 107 14.54 -7.02 -11.47
C ALA A 107 16.02 -6.57 -11.47
N ASP A 108 16.32 -5.43 -10.87
CA ASP A 108 17.63 -4.75 -10.93
C ASP A 108 18.33 -4.65 -9.57
N GLY A 109 17.77 -5.26 -8.52
CA GLY A 109 18.33 -5.20 -7.16
C GLY A 109 18.11 -3.86 -6.43
N SER A 110 17.35 -2.92 -7.00
CA SER A 110 17.11 -1.59 -6.42
C SER A 110 16.48 -1.63 -5.01
N LEU A 111 15.74 -2.69 -4.68
CA LEU A 111 15.17 -2.92 -3.35
C LEU A 111 16.19 -3.40 -2.30
N GLN A 112 17.33 -4.00 -2.68
CA GLN A 112 18.25 -4.65 -1.73
C GLN A 112 18.79 -3.70 -0.65
N ARG A 113 19.01 -2.43 -1.01
CA ARG A 113 19.50 -1.39 -0.08
C ARG A 113 18.49 -1.02 1.01
N PHE A 114 17.23 -1.38 0.83
CA PHE A 114 16.14 -1.13 1.76
C PHE A 114 15.70 -2.39 2.52
N ALA A 115 16.37 -3.52 2.32
CA ALA A 115 16.00 -4.80 2.94
C ALA A 115 15.78 -4.68 4.46
N GLY A 116 14.61 -5.15 4.92
CA GLY A 116 14.17 -5.11 6.32
C GLY A 116 13.70 -3.74 6.81
N GLN A 117 13.73 -2.70 5.97
CA GLN A 117 13.28 -1.36 6.32
C GLN A 117 11.83 -1.16 5.91
N TRP A 118 11.10 -0.39 6.73
CA TRP A 118 9.84 0.22 6.33
C TRP A 118 10.12 1.50 5.56
N VAL A 119 9.73 1.57 4.30
CA VAL A 119 10.01 2.69 3.39
C VAL A 119 8.81 2.97 2.48
N ALA A 120 8.67 4.23 2.08
CA ALA A 120 7.86 4.64 0.92
C ALA A 120 8.81 4.74 -0.28
N LEU A 121 8.46 4.10 -1.38
CA LEU A 121 9.27 4.02 -2.58
C LEU A 121 8.45 4.29 -3.84
N ASP A 122 9.05 5.01 -4.78
CA ASP A 122 8.61 5.09 -6.16
C ASP A 122 9.47 4.15 -6.99
N CYS A 123 8.84 3.30 -7.78
CA CYS A 123 9.49 2.29 -8.59
C CYS A 123 8.97 2.33 -10.04
N ASP A 124 9.86 2.16 -11.01
CA ASP A 124 9.46 1.87 -12.39
C ASP A 124 8.81 0.47 -12.42
N PHE A 125 7.71 0.30 -13.14
CA PHE A 125 6.94 -0.95 -13.23
C PHE A 125 6.66 -1.33 -14.68
N ASP A 126 6.94 -2.58 -15.05
CA ASP A 126 6.73 -3.08 -16.42
C ASP A 126 5.42 -3.87 -16.61
N GLY A 127 4.59 -3.90 -15.56
CA GLY A 127 3.39 -4.70 -15.48
C GLY A 127 3.55 -6.02 -14.72
N ASN A 128 4.77 -6.44 -14.39
CA ASN A 128 5.04 -7.67 -13.66
C ASN A 128 6.11 -7.51 -12.56
N VAL A 129 7.19 -6.78 -12.83
CA VAL A 129 8.30 -6.54 -11.88
C VAL A 129 8.56 -5.06 -11.73
N VAL A 130 9.13 -4.70 -10.58
CA VAL A 130 9.59 -3.33 -10.34
C VAL A 130 11.08 -3.20 -10.64
N SER A 131 11.52 -1.98 -10.88
CA SER A 131 12.93 -1.64 -11.00
C SER A 131 13.14 -0.19 -10.59
N ASN A 132 14.41 0.23 -10.49
CA ASN A 132 14.76 1.62 -10.25
C ASN A 132 14.11 2.24 -8.99
N CYS A 133 13.83 1.42 -7.97
CA CYS A 133 13.13 1.85 -6.75
C CYS A 133 13.94 2.86 -5.95
N ARG A 134 13.33 4.00 -5.62
CA ARG A 134 13.93 5.13 -4.89
C ARG A 134 12.96 5.59 -3.80
N ARG A 135 13.47 6.28 -2.77
CA ARG A 135 12.58 6.88 -1.77
C ARG A 135 11.80 8.03 -2.41
N ASP A 136 10.51 8.05 -2.11
CA ASP A 136 9.64 9.20 -2.27
C ASP A 136 10.10 10.26 -1.24
N ASP A 137 10.75 11.34 -1.70
CA ASP A 137 11.38 12.41 -0.91
C ASP A 137 10.58 13.72 -0.98
#